data_AF-A0A0J9V5X2-F1
#
_entry.id   AF-A0A0J9V5X2-F1
#
_cell.length_a   1.000
_cell.length_b   1.000
_cell.length_c   1.000
_cell.angle_alpha   90.00
_cell.angle_beta   90.00
_cell.angle_gamma   90.00
#
_symmetry.space_group_name_H-M   'P 1'
#
loop_
_entity.id
_entity.type
_entity.pdbx_description
1 polymer ?
#
loop_
_entity_poly.entity_id
_entity_poly.type
_entity_poly.pdbx_seq_one_letter_code
_entity_poly.pdbx_strand_id
1 'polypeptide(L)'
;MQISYVLPILSATAASLATPVENAKQAEFEAIAAKYDIELTEAGASNFTAVAAVNCYSSGETWGSKRDYALDRAGRWCSGNGGAEFYRKGQNKNGCYNLESKKKVNFQIQNLQDRDISLSSEACFRFLRGVINACSHGGRNYNGAWTWRADPNSGSC
;
A
#
# COMPACT_ATOMS: atom_id res chain seq x y z
N MET A 1 -12.57 27.98 -66.08
CA MET A 1 -13.44 27.96 -64.89
C MET A 1 -13.47 26.52 -64.38
N GLN A 2 -12.65 26.19 -63.39
CA GLN A 2 -12.81 24.97 -62.58
C GLN A 2 -12.47 25.37 -61.14
N ILE A 3 -13.48 25.23 -60.29
CA ILE A 3 -13.46 25.51 -58.86
C ILE A 3 -13.20 24.15 -58.20
N SER A 4 -12.06 23.99 -57.52
CA SER A 4 -11.82 22.85 -56.64
C SER A 4 -11.72 23.35 -55.20
N TYR A 5 -12.70 22.90 -54.42
CA TYR A 5 -12.95 23.26 -53.03
C TYR A 5 -11.90 22.64 -52.11
N VAL A 6 -11.33 23.46 -51.22
CA VAL A 6 -10.54 23.02 -50.07
C VAL A 6 -11.52 22.77 -48.92
N LEU A 7 -11.60 21.53 -48.44
CA LEU A 7 -12.31 21.17 -47.20
C LEU A 7 -11.31 21.11 -46.04
N PRO A 8 -11.45 21.93 -44.98
CA PRO A 8 -10.72 21.73 -43.75
C PRO A 8 -11.41 20.65 -42.90
N ILE A 9 -10.66 19.61 -42.55
CA ILE A 9 -11.11 18.58 -41.60
C ILE A 9 -11.03 19.19 -40.19
N LEU A 10 -12.18 19.55 -39.61
CA LEU A 10 -12.28 19.83 -38.18
C LEU A 10 -12.07 18.50 -37.43
N SER A 11 -10.91 18.35 -36.78
CA SER A 11 -10.71 17.30 -35.79
C SER A 11 -11.34 17.77 -34.48
N ALA A 12 -12.52 17.24 -34.16
CA ALA A 12 -13.13 17.44 -32.85
C ALA A 12 -12.37 16.61 -31.80
N THR A 13 -11.56 17.27 -30.97
CA THR A 13 -11.08 16.67 -29.72
C THR A 13 -12.27 16.54 -28.78
N ALA A 14 -12.73 15.31 -28.53
CA ALA A 14 -13.68 15.03 -27.48
C ALA A 14 -13.04 15.36 -26.12
N ALA A 15 -13.43 16.49 -25.53
CA ALA A 15 -13.15 16.76 -24.14
C ALA A 15 -14.00 15.79 -23.30
N SER A 16 -13.39 14.76 -22.71
CA SER A 16 -14.06 13.97 -21.69
C SER A 16 -14.25 14.87 -20.47
N LEU A 17 -15.50 15.23 -20.17
CA LEU A 17 -15.84 15.93 -18.94
C LEU A 17 -15.68 14.95 -17.77
N ALA A 18 -14.49 14.93 -17.16
CA ALA A 18 -14.26 14.27 -15.88
C ALA A 18 -15.17 14.91 -14.83
N THR A 19 -15.90 14.08 -14.09
CA THR A 19 -16.90 14.55 -13.13
C THR A 19 -16.25 15.17 -11.88
N PRO A 20 -16.94 16.06 -11.15
CA PRO A 20 -16.36 16.82 -10.02
C PRO A 20 -15.81 15.97 -8.87
N VAL A 21 -16.21 14.70 -8.76
CA VAL A 21 -15.82 13.79 -7.68
C VAL A 21 -14.39 13.25 -7.86
N GLU A 22 -13.88 13.24 -9.09
CA GLU A 22 -12.54 12.75 -9.44
C GLU A 22 -11.46 13.78 -9.07
N ASN A 23 -11.76 15.07 -9.21
CA ASN A 23 -10.84 16.18 -8.92
C ASN A 23 -10.47 16.31 -7.43
N ALA A 24 -11.36 15.93 -6.51
CA ALA A 24 -11.07 16.01 -5.08
C ALA A 24 -10.02 14.98 -4.63
N LYS A 25 -10.02 13.79 -5.24
CA LYS A 25 -9.02 12.74 -4.97
C LYS A 25 -7.68 13.03 -5.61
N GLN A 26 -7.69 13.71 -6.77
CA GLN A 26 -6.49 14.16 -7.47
C GLN A 26 -5.70 15.17 -6.60
N ALA A 27 -6.37 16.13 -5.96
CA ALA A 27 -5.71 17.16 -5.16
C ALA A 27 -5.03 16.61 -3.89
N GLU A 28 -5.65 15.64 -3.21
CA GLU A 28 -5.02 14.97 -2.06
C GLU A 28 -3.79 14.14 -2.50
N PHE A 29 -3.86 13.56 -3.69
CA PHE A 29 -2.80 12.75 -4.26
C PHE A 29 -1.58 13.60 -4.68
N GLU A 30 -1.80 14.76 -5.28
CA GLU A 30 -0.76 15.73 -5.62
C GLU A 30 -0.05 16.26 -4.35
N ALA A 31 -0.79 16.50 -3.27
CA ALA A 31 -0.22 16.91 -1.99
C ALA A 31 0.67 15.82 -1.36
N ILE A 32 0.32 14.53 -1.54
CA ILE A 32 1.14 13.40 -1.10
C ILE A 32 2.37 13.25 -2.01
N ALA A 33 2.22 13.33 -3.33
CA ALA A 33 3.33 13.22 -4.27
C ALA A 33 4.39 14.32 -4.05
N ALA A 34 3.96 15.55 -3.80
CA ALA A 34 4.84 16.68 -3.46
C ALA A 34 5.57 16.49 -2.12
N LYS A 35 4.95 15.81 -1.14
CA LYS A 35 5.57 15.54 0.17
C LYS A 35 6.68 14.49 0.10
N TYR A 36 6.63 13.60 -0.88
CA TYR A 36 7.55 12.47 -1.03
C TYR A 36 8.44 12.55 -2.27
N ASP A 37 8.43 13.68 -2.98
CA ASP A 37 9.25 13.97 -4.18
C ASP A 37 9.10 12.91 -5.28
N ILE A 38 7.86 12.47 -5.52
CA ILE A 38 7.51 11.45 -6.52
C ILE A 38 7.04 12.15 -7.79
N GLU A 39 7.78 11.99 -8.89
CA GLU A 39 7.41 12.51 -10.21
C GLU A 39 6.30 11.64 -10.82
N LEU A 40 5.11 12.22 -11.00
CA LEU A 40 3.94 11.54 -11.55
C LEU A 40 4.00 11.53 -13.08
N THR A 41 4.39 10.41 -13.68
CA THR A 41 4.18 10.17 -15.12
C THR A 41 2.84 9.49 -15.34
N GLU A 42 2.19 9.68 -16.48
CA GLU A 42 0.88 9.05 -16.79
C GLU A 42 0.95 7.51 -16.78
N ALA A 43 2.14 6.92 -16.93
CA ALA A 43 2.40 5.50 -16.73
C ALA A 43 2.53 5.08 -15.26
N GLY A 44 2.75 6.03 -14.34
CA GLY A 44 2.85 5.84 -12.89
C GLY A 44 1.53 6.00 -12.13
N ALA A 45 0.53 6.64 -12.73
CA ALA A 45 -0.79 6.82 -12.12
C ALA A 45 -1.58 5.50 -11.98
N SER A 46 -1.27 4.49 -12.80
CA SER A 46 -1.98 3.19 -12.82
C SER A 46 -1.53 2.20 -11.74
N ASN A 47 -0.46 2.51 -10.98
CA ASN A 47 0.05 1.62 -9.92
C ASN A 47 0.07 2.23 -8.51
N PHE A 48 -0.47 3.43 -8.36
CA PHE A 48 -0.72 3.99 -7.03
C PHE A 48 -2.03 3.43 -6.47
N THR A 49 -1.98 2.17 -6.02
CA THR A 49 -2.93 1.76 -4.97
C THR A 49 -2.62 2.64 -3.77
N ALA A 50 -3.45 3.66 -3.52
CA ALA A 50 -3.40 4.45 -2.31
C ALA A 50 -3.16 3.50 -1.13
N VAL A 51 -2.19 3.82 -0.28
CA VAL A 51 -2.07 3.11 1.01
C VAL A 51 -3.40 3.38 1.69
N ALA A 52 -4.26 2.37 1.69
CA ALA A 52 -5.61 2.51 2.19
C ALA A 52 -5.57 2.98 3.66
N ALA A 53 -6.68 3.49 4.19
CA ALA A 53 -6.72 3.98 5.56
C ALA A 53 -6.09 2.97 6.53
N VAL A 54 -5.09 3.41 7.29
CA VAL A 54 -4.43 2.60 8.32
C VAL A 54 -5.21 2.78 9.62
N ASN A 55 -5.68 1.67 10.18
CA ASN A 55 -6.35 1.63 11.47
C ASN A 55 -5.30 1.38 12.57
N CYS A 56 -4.86 2.46 13.22
CA CYS A 56 -3.88 2.40 14.30
C CYS A 56 -4.48 1.88 15.60
N TYR A 57 -3.71 1.08 16.33
CA TYR A 57 -4.05 0.74 17.71
C TYR A 57 -3.84 1.95 18.63
N SER A 58 -4.72 2.09 19.63
CA SER A 58 -4.69 3.20 20.60
C SER A 58 -3.88 2.90 21.86
N SER A 59 -3.47 1.64 22.06
CA SER A 59 -2.72 1.18 23.22
C SER A 59 -1.85 -0.04 22.88
N GLY A 60 -1.04 -0.49 23.84
CA GLY A 60 -0.08 -1.58 23.67
C GLY A 60 1.37 -1.09 23.63
N GLU A 61 2.29 -1.96 23.24
CA GLU A 61 3.68 -1.55 23.03
C GLU A 61 3.76 -0.49 21.93
N THR A 62 4.74 0.41 22.02
CA THR A 62 5.06 1.32 20.91
C THR A 62 6.20 0.74 20.10
N TRP A 63 6.45 1.21 18.88
CA TRP A 63 7.70 0.89 18.18
C TRP A 63 8.92 1.46 18.91
N GLY A 64 8.81 2.68 19.43
CA GLY A 64 9.91 3.41 20.07
C GLY A 64 11.16 3.47 19.17
N SER A 65 12.33 3.31 19.77
CA SER A 65 13.62 3.23 19.06
C SER A 65 13.80 1.97 18.21
N LYS A 66 12.85 1.03 18.22
CA LYS A 66 12.92 -0.23 17.47
C LYS A 66 12.12 -0.22 16.16
N ARG A 67 11.61 0.95 15.74
CA ARG A 67 10.87 1.10 14.47
C ARG A 67 11.69 0.63 13.28
N ASP A 68 12.92 1.11 13.14
CA ASP A 68 13.78 0.76 12.00
C ASP A 68 14.08 -0.74 11.96
N TYR A 69 14.22 -1.35 13.14
CA TYR A 69 14.40 -2.79 13.23
C TYR A 69 13.14 -3.55 12.84
N ALA A 70 11.94 -3.07 13.22
CA ALA A 70 10.69 -3.64 12.75
C ALA A 70 10.54 -3.54 11.21
N LEU A 71 11.03 -2.45 10.60
CA LEU A 71 11.09 -2.31 9.14
C LEU A 71 12.03 -3.33 8.51
N ASP A 72 13.25 -3.54 9.05
CA ASP A 72 14.16 -4.61 8.59
C ASP A 72 13.50 -5.99 8.70
N ARG A 73 12.83 -6.28 9.83
CA ARG A 73 12.13 -7.57 10.01
C ARG A 73 10.98 -7.76 9.04
N ALA A 74 10.20 -6.71 8.76
CA ALA A 74 9.15 -6.76 7.74
C ALA A 74 9.73 -7.02 6.34
N GLY A 75 10.82 -6.34 5.99
CA GLY A 75 11.54 -6.55 4.73
C GLY A 75 12.01 -8.00 4.57
N ARG A 76 12.69 -8.54 5.58
CA ARG A 76 13.15 -9.95 5.59
C ARG A 76 12.01 -10.95 5.49
N TRP A 77 10.90 -10.72 6.20
CA TRP A 77 9.74 -11.61 6.15
C TRP A 77 9.10 -11.62 4.76
N CYS A 78 9.01 -10.45 4.12
CA CYS A 78 8.48 -10.32 2.77
C CYS A 78 9.44 -10.83 1.67
N SER A 79 10.75 -10.73 1.84
CA SER A 79 11.72 -11.23 0.85
C SER A 79 12.04 -12.71 1.00
N GLY A 80 11.88 -13.28 2.20
CA GLY A 80 12.22 -14.67 2.52
C GLY A 80 11.07 -15.66 2.36
N ASN A 81 10.08 -15.38 1.51
CA ASN A 81 8.88 -16.23 1.32
C ASN A 81 8.06 -16.47 2.60
N GLY A 82 8.13 -15.57 3.60
CA GLY A 82 7.29 -15.68 4.78
C GLY A 82 5.92 -15.04 4.57
N GLY A 83 5.93 -13.76 4.21
CA GLY A 83 4.72 -12.95 3.98
C GLY A 83 4.36 -12.76 2.51
N ALA A 84 5.31 -12.91 1.58
CA ALA A 84 5.07 -12.71 0.16
C ALA A 84 5.18 -14.01 -0.61
N GLU A 85 4.03 -14.60 -0.93
CA GLU A 85 3.91 -15.91 -1.56
C GLU A 85 2.51 -16.05 -2.18
N PHE A 86 2.19 -17.27 -2.59
CA PHE A 86 0.83 -17.71 -2.88
C PHE A 86 -0.02 -17.84 -1.60
N TYR A 87 -1.27 -17.37 -1.67
CA TYR A 87 -2.29 -17.50 -0.65
C TYR A 87 -3.54 -18.16 -1.21
N ARG A 88 -4.01 -19.21 -0.53
CA ARG A 88 -5.36 -19.76 -0.79
C ARG A 88 -6.43 -18.74 -0.40
N LYS A 89 -7.64 -18.91 -0.93
CA LYS A 89 -8.85 -18.18 -0.51
C LYS A 89 -8.95 -18.12 1.01
N GLY A 90 -9.07 -16.92 1.57
CA GLY A 90 -9.22 -16.70 3.01
C GLY A 90 -7.96 -16.97 3.85
N GLN A 91 -6.86 -17.46 3.25
CA GLN A 91 -5.69 -17.89 3.98
C GLN A 91 -5.05 -16.72 4.72
N ASN A 92 -4.62 -17.01 5.93
CA ASN A 92 -3.87 -16.11 6.78
C ASN A 92 -2.46 -16.67 7.01
N LYS A 93 -1.44 -15.81 6.97
CA LYS A 93 -0.06 -16.14 7.36
C LYS A 93 0.42 -15.16 8.41
N ASN A 94 1.19 -15.67 9.37
CA ASN A 94 1.71 -14.90 10.49
C ASN A 94 3.23 -15.00 10.52
N GLY A 95 3.88 -13.91 10.94
CA GLY A 95 5.31 -13.86 11.22
C GLY A 95 5.54 -13.30 12.62
N CYS A 96 6.52 -13.83 13.34
CA CYS A 96 6.92 -13.31 14.65
C CYS A 96 8.42 -13.04 14.62
N TYR A 97 8.83 -11.81 14.96
CA TYR A 97 10.24 -11.46 15.06
C TYR A 97 10.56 -10.74 16.38
N ASN A 98 11.66 -11.14 17.01
CA ASN A 98 12.21 -10.43 18.16
C ASN A 98 12.81 -9.08 17.71
N LEU A 99 12.40 -8.01 18.38
CA LEU A 99 12.94 -6.66 18.19
C LEU A 99 14.02 -6.33 19.22
N GLU A 100 13.88 -6.85 20.44
CA GLU A 100 14.89 -6.85 21.50
C GLU A 100 14.55 -7.95 22.53
N SER A 101 15.30 -8.06 23.63
CA SER A 101 15.17 -9.17 24.61
C SER A 101 13.76 -9.40 25.18
N LYS A 102 12.89 -8.38 25.20
CA LYS A 102 11.51 -8.48 25.74
C LYS A 102 10.48 -7.80 24.84
N LYS A 103 10.81 -7.63 23.57
CA LYS A 103 9.93 -6.98 22.60
C LYS A 103 9.96 -7.74 21.31
N LYS A 104 8.77 -7.95 20.75
CA LYS A 104 8.57 -8.61 19.46
C LYS A 104 7.63 -7.81 18.58
N VAL A 105 7.57 -8.20 17.33
CA VAL A 105 6.54 -7.79 16.38
C VAL A 105 5.84 -9.03 15.83
N ASN A 106 4.52 -8.96 15.81
CA ASN A 106 3.68 -9.92 15.12
C ASN A 106 3.22 -9.30 13.80
N PHE A 107 3.61 -9.90 12.69
CA PHE A 107 3.07 -9.59 11.38
C PHE A 107 1.97 -10.57 11.02
N GLN A 108 0.98 -10.09 10.28
CA GLN A 108 -0.09 -10.92 9.75
C GLN A 108 -0.55 -10.37 8.41
N ILE A 109 -0.78 -11.27 7.46
CA ILE A 109 -1.34 -10.96 6.14
C ILE A 109 -2.41 -11.98 5.83
N GLN A 110 -3.57 -11.51 5.37
CA GLN A 110 -4.68 -12.37 4.99
C GLN A 110 -5.18 -12.04 3.59
N ASN A 111 -5.38 -13.08 2.77
CA ASN A 111 -6.12 -12.99 1.52
C ASN A 111 -7.62 -12.95 1.83
N LEU A 112 -8.29 -11.85 1.46
CA LEU A 112 -9.73 -11.67 1.65
C LEU A 112 -10.56 -11.96 0.40
N GLN A 113 -9.90 -12.26 -0.72
CA GLN A 113 -10.60 -12.62 -1.94
C GLN A 113 -11.23 -14.01 -1.82
N ASP A 114 -12.26 -14.22 -2.63
CA ASP A 114 -12.96 -15.49 -2.75
C ASP A 114 -12.25 -16.50 -3.66
N ARG A 115 -11.02 -16.18 -4.06
CA ARG A 115 -10.12 -16.95 -4.92
C ARG A 115 -8.68 -16.92 -4.38
N ASP A 116 -7.87 -17.81 -4.92
CA ASP A 116 -6.44 -17.85 -4.63
C ASP A 116 -5.71 -16.71 -5.34
N ILE A 117 -4.76 -16.08 -4.65
CA ILE A 117 -3.98 -14.95 -5.19
C ILE A 117 -2.54 -15.00 -4.66
N SER A 118 -1.61 -14.46 -5.45
CA SER A 118 -0.21 -14.30 -5.04
C SER A 118 0.06 -12.87 -4.58
N LEU A 119 0.94 -12.73 -3.59
CA LEU A 119 1.41 -11.45 -3.08
C LEU A 119 2.90 -11.28 -3.40
N SER A 120 3.27 -10.18 -4.05
CA SER A 120 4.68 -9.87 -4.31
C SER A 120 5.40 -9.36 -3.06
N SER A 121 6.71 -9.56 -2.99
CA SER A 121 7.54 -9.07 -1.88
C SER A 121 7.47 -7.55 -1.73
N GLU A 122 7.42 -6.82 -2.85
CA GLU A 122 7.28 -5.36 -2.85
C GLU A 122 5.94 -4.92 -2.24
N ALA A 123 4.83 -5.53 -2.66
CA ALA A 123 3.52 -5.19 -2.10
C ALA A 123 3.44 -5.56 -0.61
N CYS A 124 3.93 -6.74 -0.23
CA CYS A 124 4.02 -7.18 1.16
C CYS A 124 4.74 -6.13 2.03
N PHE A 125 5.94 -5.72 1.62
CA PHE A 125 6.73 -4.78 2.42
C PHE A 125 6.13 -3.38 2.42
N ARG A 126 5.68 -2.88 1.27
CA ARG A 126 5.09 -1.54 1.12
C ARG A 126 3.93 -1.31 2.10
N PHE A 127 3.00 -2.26 2.20
CA PHE A 127 1.84 -2.12 3.10
C PHE A 127 2.20 -2.29 4.57
N LEU A 128 3.09 -3.23 4.94
CA LEU A 128 3.58 -3.34 6.31
C LEU A 128 4.36 -2.09 6.75
N ARG A 129 5.23 -1.56 5.89
CA ARG A 129 5.95 -0.29 6.12
C ARG A 129 4.97 0.86 6.36
N GLY A 130 3.88 0.92 5.59
CA GLY A 130 2.80 1.89 5.80
C GLY A 130 2.24 1.83 7.23
N VAL A 131 1.91 0.63 7.72
CA VAL A 131 1.42 0.44 9.10
C VAL A 131 2.46 0.86 10.14
N ILE A 132 3.72 0.42 9.99
CA ILE A 132 4.80 0.68 10.95
C ILE A 132 5.13 2.17 11.06
N ASN A 133 5.11 2.89 9.93
CA ASN A 133 5.42 4.32 9.90
C ASN A 133 4.25 5.19 10.34
N ALA A 134 3.01 4.80 10.04
CA ALA A 134 1.82 5.60 10.35
C ALA A 134 1.38 5.47 11.82
N CYS A 135 1.57 4.32 12.45
CA CYS A 135 1.00 4.04 13.77
C CYS A 135 2.09 3.84 14.83
N SER A 136 2.01 4.56 15.96
CA SER A 136 2.97 4.41 17.07
C SER A 136 2.91 3.06 17.77
N HIS A 137 1.70 2.48 17.92
CA HIS A 137 1.44 1.19 18.56
C HIS A 137 1.18 0.06 17.55
N GLY A 138 1.58 0.25 16.29
CA GLY A 138 1.17 -0.64 15.21
C GLY A 138 -0.32 -0.51 14.87
N GLY A 139 -0.79 -1.40 14.02
CA GLY A 139 -2.15 -1.31 13.49
C GLY A 139 -2.44 -2.28 12.37
N ARG A 140 -3.46 -1.93 11.59
CA ARG A 140 -3.92 -2.70 10.44
C ARG A 140 -4.09 -1.83 9.20
N ASN A 141 -3.87 -2.41 8.05
CA ASN A 141 -4.23 -1.85 6.75
C ASN A 141 -5.15 -2.81 6.00
N TYR A 142 -6.04 -2.28 5.17
CA TYR A 142 -6.97 -3.06 4.35
C TYR A 142 -7.17 -2.37 3.00
N ASN A 143 -7.03 -3.10 1.89
CA ASN A 143 -7.21 -2.53 0.55
C ASN A 143 -8.26 -3.25 -0.31
N GLY A 144 -9.20 -3.97 0.30
CA GLY A 144 -10.18 -4.80 -0.44
C GLY A 144 -9.71 -6.24 -0.64
N ALA A 145 -8.50 -6.42 -1.16
CA ALA A 145 -7.96 -7.75 -1.45
C ALA A 145 -7.26 -8.40 -0.25
N TRP A 146 -6.67 -7.59 0.62
CA TRP A 146 -5.82 -8.05 1.69
C TRP A 146 -6.08 -7.31 2.99
N THR A 147 -5.74 -7.97 4.11
CA THR A 147 -5.39 -7.27 5.34
C THR A 147 -3.91 -7.40 5.62
N TRP A 148 -3.34 -6.36 6.22
CA TRP A 148 -2.01 -6.37 6.80
C TRP A 148 -2.10 -5.92 8.23
N ARG A 149 -1.30 -6.52 9.11
CA ARG A 149 -1.13 -6.11 10.49
C ARG A 149 0.35 -6.14 10.83
N ALA A 150 0.78 -5.10 11.53
CA ALA A 150 2.07 -5.06 12.20
C ALA A 150 1.82 -4.60 13.63
N ASP A 151 2.15 -5.45 14.60
CA ASP A 151 1.77 -5.25 15.98
C ASP A 151 2.96 -5.48 16.94
N PRO A 152 3.57 -4.41 17.50
CA PRO A 152 4.58 -4.54 18.52
C PRO A 152 3.96 -5.08 19.80
N ASN A 153 4.62 -6.04 20.44
CA ASN A 153 4.13 -6.67 21.67
C ASN A 153 5.30 -6.94 22.61
N SER A 154 5.01 -7.01 23.91
CA SER A 154 5.99 -7.44 24.89
C SER A 154 6.23 -8.96 24.76
N GLY A 155 7.40 -9.41 25.21
CA GLY A 155 7.81 -10.81 25.17
C GLY A 155 8.63 -11.17 23.94
N SER A 156 8.77 -12.47 23.70
CA SER A 156 9.58 -13.04 22.62
C SER A 156 8.76 -13.92 21.68
N CYS A 157 9.32 -14.08 20.48
CA CYS A 157 9.16 -15.23 19.63
C CYS A 157 10.21 -16.26 20.07
#